data_AF-A0A2S2DEW6-F1
#
_entry.id   AF-A0A2S2DEW6-F1
#
_cell.length_a   1.000
_cell.length_b   1.000
_cell.length_c   1.000
_cell.angle_alpha   90.00
_cell.angle_beta   90.00
_cell.angle_gamma   90.00
#
_symmetry.space_group_name_H-M   'P 1'
#
loop_
_entity.id
_entity.type
_entity.pdbx_description
1 polymer ?
#
loop_
_entity_poly.entity_id
_entity_poly.type
_entity_poly.pdbx_seq_one_letter_code
_entity_poly.pdbx_strand_id
1 'polypeptide(L)'
;METLEQRITQGEQARQVLDNPAFAKAFADIEQEHVEAWKNSPARDPAGRETLWMTVKLLHKLRSTLEAAMTDGRLAKVDLEHEQAMLARERAEGVVIR
;
A
#
# COMPACT_ATOMS: atom_id res chain seq x y z
N MET A 1 11.53 -11.60 -11.96
CA MET A 1 11.22 -10.21 -11.56
C MET A 1 9.83 -9.90 -12.06
N GLU A 2 9.06 -9.16 -11.27
CA GLU A 2 7.71 -8.73 -11.62
C GLU A 2 7.76 -7.64 -12.71
N THR A 3 6.81 -7.65 -13.66
CA THR A 3 6.79 -6.66 -14.74
C THR A 3 6.22 -5.32 -14.27
N LEU A 4 6.45 -4.24 -15.04
CA LEU A 4 5.89 -2.93 -14.73
C LEU A 4 4.35 -2.98 -14.70
N GLU A 5 3.72 -3.68 -15.63
CA GLU A 5 2.26 -3.83 -15.71
C GLU A 5 1.69 -4.57 -14.50
N GLN A 6 2.40 -5.59 -14.00
CA GLN A 6 2.02 -6.32 -12.79
C GLN A 6 2.07 -5.40 -11.56
N ARG A 7 3.15 -4.64 -11.39
CA ARG A 7 3.30 -3.66 -10.30
C ARG A 7 2.23 -2.56 -10.36
N ILE A 8 1.94 -2.04 -11.55
CA ILE A 8 0.85 -1.06 -11.77
C ILE A 8 -0.49 -1.64 -11.33
N THR A 9 -0.79 -2.87 -11.75
CA THR A 9 -2.05 -3.55 -11.41
C THR A 9 -2.19 -3.74 -9.91
N GLN A 10 -1.14 -4.21 -9.24
CA GLN A 10 -1.13 -4.38 -7.79
C GLN A 10 -1.27 -3.05 -7.04
N GLY A 11 -0.58 -1.99 -7.49
CA GLY A 11 -0.69 -0.67 -6.89
C GLY A 11 -2.09 -0.09 -7.01
N GLU A 12 -2.77 -0.30 -8.13
CA GLU A 12 -4.16 0.10 -8.32
C GLU A 12 -5.13 -0.69 -7.43
N GLN A 13 -4.93 -2.00 -7.28
CA GLN A 13 -5.69 -2.81 -6.33
C GLN A 13 -5.49 -2.35 -4.88
N ALA A 14 -4.23 -2.06 -4.49
CA ALA A 14 -3.93 -1.54 -3.17
C ALA A 14 -4.61 -0.17 -2.92
N ARG A 15 -4.61 0.72 -3.92
CA ARG A 15 -5.34 1.98 -3.89
C ARG A 15 -6.84 1.76 -3.68
N GLN A 16 -7.45 0.83 -4.42
CA GLN A 16 -8.88 0.51 -4.28
C GLN A 16 -9.23 0.02 -2.87
N VAL A 17 -8.36 -0.73 -2.21
CA VAL A 17 -8.55 -1.12 -0.81
C VAL A 17 -8.45 0.09 0.12
N LEU A 18 -7.42 0.92 -0.05
CA LEU A 18 -7.16 2.09 0.81
C LEU A 18 -8.25 3.17 0.68
N ASP A 19 -8.79 3.38 -0.52
CA ASP A 19 -9.85 4.34 -0.80
C ASP A 19 -11.25 3.80 -0.43
N ASN A 20 -11.36 2.52 -0.08
CA ASN A 20 -12.65 1.91 0.25
C ASN A 20 -13.14 2.40 1.63
N PRO A 21 -14.32 3.05 1.73
CA PRO A 21 -14.82 3.56 3.00
C PRO A 21 -15.14 2.46 4.01
N ALA A 22 -15.52 1.26 3.57
CA ALA A 22 -15.75 0.13 4.47
C ALA A 22 -14.44 -0.39 5.07
N PHE A 23 -13.34 -0.40 4.30
CA PHE A 23 -12.02 -0.72 4.82
C PHE A 23 -11.55 0.33 5.84
N ALA A 24 -11.67 1.61 5.50
CA ALA A 24 -11.30 2.70 6.41
C ALA A 24 -12.08 2.64 7.74
N LYS A 25 -13.39 2.37 7.66
CA LYS A 25 -14.22 2.19 8.85
C LYS A 25 -13.80 0.96 9.66
N ALA A 26 -13.63 -0.20 9.03
CA ALA A 26 -13.24 -1.42 9.73
C ALA A 26 -11.87 -1.27 10.40
N PHE A 27 -10.91 -0.62 9.73
CA PHE A 27 -9.61 -0.32 10.31
C PHE A 27 -9.74 0.53 11.57
N ALA A 28 -10.50 1.64 11.50
CA ALA A 28 -10.69 2.55 12.62
C ALA A 28 -11.43 1.88 13.80
N ASP A 29 -12.47 1.11 13.51
CA ASP A 29 -13.25 0.40 14.53
C ASP A 29 -12.36 -0.61 15.29
N ILE A 30 -11.57 -1.43 14.57
CA ILE A 30 -10.66 -2.42 15.17
C ILE A 30 -9.55 -1.74 15.98
N GLU A 31 -8.95 -0.68 15.43
CA GLU A 31 -7.91 0.07 16.13
C GLU A 31 -8.45 0.65 17.45
N GLN A 32 -9.62 1.29 17.39
CA GLN A 32 -10.24 1.89 18.56
C GLN A 32 -10.57 0.83 19.62
N GLU A 33 -11.16 -0.30 19.24
CA GLU A 33 -11.47 -1.41 20.15
C GLU A 33 -10.22 -1.86 20.92
N HIS A 34 -9.12 -2.12 20.22
CA HIS A 34 -7.91 -2.66 20.83
C HIS A 34 -7.16 -1.62 21.67
N VAL A 35 -7.17 -0.35 21.24
CA VAL A 35 -6.59 0.75 22.02
C VAL A 35 -7.37 0.98 23.32
N GLU A 36 -8.70 0.95 23.27
CA GLU A 36 -9.53 1.09 24.46
C GLU A 36 -9.39 -0.12 25.40
N ALA A 37 -9.32 -1.34 24.86
CA ALA A 37 -9.02 -2.53 25.66
C ALA A 37 -7.65 -2.42 26.35
N TRP A 38 -6.65 -1.90 25.65
CA TRP A 38 -5.31 -1.71 26.21
C TRP A 38 -5.29 -0.68 27.34
N LYS A 39 -6.01 0.44 27.19
CA LYS A 39 -6.16 1.46 28.24
C LYS A 39 -6.82 0.91 29.51
N ASN A 40 -7.83 0.04 29.34
CA ASN A 40 -8.62 -0.51 30.44
C ASN A 40 -8.07 -1.83 31.02
N SER A 41 -7.02 -2.38 30.42
CA SER A 41 -6.37 -3.60 30.91
C SER A 41 -5.83 -3.45 32.35
N PRO A 42 -5.95 -4.48 33.19
CA PRO A 42 -5.50 -4.42 34.58
C PRO A 42 -3.98 -4.50 34.66
N ALA A 43 -3.38 -3.81 35.64
CA ALA A 43 -1.92 -3.77 35.84
C ALA A 43 -1.27 -5.15 36.06
N ARG A 44 -2.05 -6.15 36.52
CA ARG A 44 -1.62 -7.52 36.72
C ARG A 44 -1.54 -8.36 35.43
N ASP A 45 -1.98 -7.82 34.29
CA ASP A 45 -1.99 -8.52 33.01
C ASP A 45 -1.09 -7.85 31.95
N PRO A 46 0.25 -7.92 32.12
CA PRO A 46 1.19 -7.37 31.15
C PRO A 46 1.15 -8.14 29.81
N ALA A 47 0.90 -9.45 29.83
CA ALA A 47 0.87 -10.27 28.62
C ALA A 47 -0.32 -9.93 27.71
N GLY A 48 -1.50 -9.71 28.29
CA GLY A 48 -2.68 -9.23 27.55
C GLY A 48 -2.44 -7.85 26.94
N ARG A 49 -1.79 -6.93 27.69
CA ARG A 49 -1.40 -5.60 27.18
C ARG A 49 -0.47 -5.68 25.98
N GLU A 50 0.55 -6.52 26.05
CA GLU A 50 1.49 -6.68 24.95
C GLU A 50 0.81 -7.28 23.71
N THR A 51 -0.10 -8.23 23.89
CA THR A 51 -0.89 -8.81 22.81
C THR A 51 -1.74 -7.75 22.10
N LEU A 52 -2.47 -6.92 22.85
CA LEU A 52 -3.28 -5.83 22.29
C LEU A 52 -2.42 -4.82 21.51
N TRP A 53 -1.26 -4.46 22.06
CA TRP A 53 -0.32 -3.57 21.39
C TRP A 53 0.20 -4.18 20.08
N MET A 54 0.61 -5.45 20.09
CA MET A 54 1.07 -6.17 18.90
C MET A 54 -0.02 -6.23 17.83
N THR A 55 -1.28 -6.42 18.20
CA THR A 55 -2.41 -6.41 17.27
C THR A 55 -2.56 -5.05 16.57
N VAL A 56 -2.51 -3.94 17.31
CA VAL A 56 -2.56 -2.59 16.71
C VAL A 56 -1.35 -2.35 15.79
N LYS A 57 -0.15 -2.78 16.22
CA LYS A 57 1.06 -2.69 15.39
C LYS A 57 0.95 -3.47 14.09
N LEU A 58 0.36 -4.67 14.13
CA LEU A 58 0.12 -5.48 12.94
C LEU A 58 -0.90 -4.83 12.00
N LEU A 59 -1.98 -4.27 12.55
CA LEU A 59 -2.99 -3.54 11.78
C LEU A 59 -2.34 -2.36 11.02
N HIS A 60 -1.48 -1.59 11.67
CA HIS A 60 -0.73 -0.51 11.02
C HIS A 60 0.23 -1.04 9.95
N LYS A 61 0.90 -2.16 10.22
CA LYS A 61 1.81 -2.80 9.26
C LYS A 61 1.06 -3.25 8.00
N LEU A 62 -0.16 -3.77 8.13
CA LEU A 62 -1.03 -4.12 7.01
C LEU A 62 -1.29 -2.90 6.12
N ARG A 63 -1.73 -1.78 6.70
CA ARG A 63 -1.97 -0.54 5.97
C ARG A 63 -0.72 0.00 5.29
N SER A 64 0.41 0.06 6.00
CA SER A 64 1.67 0.51 5.41
C SER A 64 2.15 -0.38 4.25
N THR A 65 1.82 -1.67 4.28
CA THR A 65 2.15 -2.60 3.18
C THR A 65 1.32 -2.29 1.93
N LEU A 66 0.03 -1.96 2.09
CA LEU A 66 -0.83 -1.50 1.00
C LEU A 66 -0.36 -0.14 0.45
N GLU A 67 0.01 0.79 1.33
CA GLU A 67 0.53 2.11 0.92
C GLU A 67 1.85 1.98 0.14
N ALA A 68 2.72 1.04 0.53
CA ALA A 68 3.94 0.72 -0.19
C ALA A 68 3.64 0.15 -1.58
N ALA A 69 2.73 -0.82 -1.70
CA ALA A 69 2.33 -1.39 -2.99
C ALA A 69 1.70 -0.34 -3.92
N MET A 70 0.84 0.53 -3.38
CA MET A 70 0.26 1.66 -4.12
C MET A 70 1.35 2.61 -4.64
N THR A 71 2.35 2.91 -3.79
CA THR A 71 3.47 3.78 -4.19
C THR A 71 4.35 3.12 -5.24
N ASP A 72 4.61 1.82 -5.10
CA ASP A 72 5.37 1.04 -6.08
C ASP A 72 4.69 1.03 -7.46
N GLY A 73 3.38 0.79 -7.51
CA GLY A 73 2.63 0.84 -8.77
C GLY A 73 2.60 2.23 -9.42
N ARG A 74 2.59 3.31 -8.63
CA ARG A 74 2.73 4.68 -9.16
C ARG A 74 4.09 4.90 -9.80
N LEU A 75 5.17 4.41 -9.18
CA LEU A 75 6.52 4.50 -9.75
C LEU A 75 6.61 3.66 -11.03
N ALA A 76 6.12 2.43 -11.01
CA ALA A 76 6.11 1.56 -12.20
C ALA A 76 5.35 2.17 -13.39
N LYS A 77 4.29 2.93 -13.13
CA LYS A 77 3.56 3.68 -14.17
C LYS A 77 4.43 4.77 -14.79
N VAL A 78 5.14 5.55 -13.97
CA VAL A 78 6.05 6.59 -14.45
C VAL A 78 7.19 5.98 -15.26
N ASP A 79 7.75 4.86 -14.81
CA ASP A 79 8.80 4.14 -15.52
C ASP A 79 8.31 3.66 -16.90
N LEU A 80 7.11 3.06 -16.96
CA LEU A 80 6.52 2.58 -18.21
C LEU A 80 6.24 3.72 -19.20
N GLU A 81 5.71 4.85 -18.72
CA GLU A 81 5.49 6.05 -19.54
C GLU A 81 6.81 6.62 -20.08
N HIS A 82 7.87 6.58 -19.28
CA HIS A 82 9.20 7.01 -19.70
C HIS A 82 9.78 6.09 -20.79
N GLU A 83 9.72 4.77 -20.61
CA GLU A 83 10.18 3.79 -21.60
C GLU A 83 9.45 3.96 -22.94
N GLN A 84 8.13 4.12 -22.91
CA GLN A 84 7.33 4.35 -24.11
C GLN A 84 7.69 5.65 -24.82
N ALA A 85 7.93 6.73 -24.06
CA ALA A 85 8.33 8.01 -24.62
C ALA A 85 9.69 7.95 -25.32
N MET A 86 10.66 7.23 -24.74
CA MET A 86 11.99 7.04 -25.34
C MET A 86 11.90 6.24 -26.64
N LEU A 87 11.18 5.12 -26.63
CA LEU A 87 10.97 4.30 -27.83
C LEU A 87 10.24 5.08 -28.94
N ALA A 88 9.27 5.92 -28.59
CA ALA A 88 8.57 6.77 -29.55
C ALA A 88 9.51 7.81 -30.19
N ARG A 89 10.41 8.40 -29.41
CA ARG A 89 11.43 9.34 -29.92
C ARG A 89 12.41 8.66 -30.86
N GLU A 90 12.96 7.50 -30.47
CA GLU A 90 13.87 6.72 -31.32
C GLU A 90 13.22 6.32 -32.64
N ARG A 91 11.95 5.90 -32.62
CA ARG A 91 11.19 5.60 -33.85
C ARG A 91 11.01 6.84 -34.72
N ALA A 92 10.69 7.98 -34.13
CA ALA A 92 10.54 9.24 -34.88
C ALA A 92 11.87 9.66 -35.52
N GLU A 93 12.98 9.61 -34.78
CA GLU A 93 14.31 9.95 -35.28
C GLU A 93 14.82 8.97 -36.34
N GLY A 94 14.58 7.66 -36.17
CA GLY A 94 14.95 6.63 -37.13
C GLY A 94 14.14 6.68 -38.45
N VAL A 95 12.93 7.24 -38.42
CA VAL A 95 12.12 7.50 -39.63
C VAL A 95 12.56 8.78 -40.36
N VAL A 96 13.15 9.75 -39.65
CA VAL A 96 13.61 11.03 -40.24
C VAL A 96 14.92 10.88 -41.03
N ILE A 97 15.66 9.77 -40.88
CA ILE A 97 16.97 9.54 -41.53
C ILE A 97 16.88 8.70 -42.82
N ARG A 98 15.68 8.36 -43.32
CA ARG A 98 15.48 7.71 -44.64
C ARG A 98 14.80 8.64 -45.64
#